data_AF-A0A7W2P747-F1
#
_entry.id   AF-A0A7W2P747-F1
#
_cell.length_a   1.000
_cell.length_b   1.000
_cell.length_c   1.000
_cell.angle_alpha   90.00
_cell.angle_beta   90.00
_cell.angle_gamma   90.00
#
_symmetry.space_group_name_H-M   'P 1'
#
loop_
_entity.id
_entity.type
_entity.pdbx_description
1 polymer ?
#
loop_
_entity_poly.entity_id
_entity_poly.type
_entity_poly.pdbx_seq_one_letter_code
_entity_poly.pdbx_strand_id
1 'polypeptide(L)'
;MAGMIPRQFIDDLLARADIVELIDSRVPLKKAGKNYQACCPFHTEKSPSFSVSQDKQFYHCFGCGEHGNAISFLMEFDRLEFPDAVEELASHYNMDVPREQNTRSPAQQKQDQKTYSQKQDDYELMAQISRFFQQQLKVAPDKNVAIDYLKGRGLSGEIVKRFGIGYISDAWDGMMKVFGRSGQINQQLVDLGMAVQGDKNKPYDRFRGRIQFPIRDKRGRVIGFGGRVLSDGTPKYLNSPETRIYHKGHELYGLYEAKQAIKQLTRLVVVEGYMDVVALAQHGVDYAVASLGTATTPEQLQTLFRTVKEVICCYDGDRAGRDAAWRALDNALPLIQDGYSLKFVFLPDGEDPDSMIREQGQAAFESILDNATPLSQFLFEHLLNQIDMSSPEGKGAAVSAFQPYLAKLPDSNLKDAIVTKLANQFGASNEMQLKKLHKSFANVAENKAKAKRPKITPVRLAIALLLEHPHIVEILPDSAILNELNMPGIPLLNTLLALCKQNPKVNSAQLIEHFRGQEAGKQLTKLLCLEHHVEAENAESMFLDLIENFLNVFIEQRTEQLLEKERSIGLTLTEKQELHGLLSA
;
A
#
# COMPACT_ATOMS: atom_id res chain seq x y z
N MET A 1 18.23 -0.20 -0.96
CA MET A 1 17.28 -1.14 -0.30
C MET A 1 18.04 -1.80 0.84
N ALA A 2 17.43 -1.85 2.04
CA ALA A 2 18.03 -2.51 3.20
C ALA A 2 18.45 -3.94 2.83
N GLY A 3 19.56 -4.42 3.40
CA GLY A 3 20.05 -5.78 3.17
C GLY A 3 18.94 -6.80 3.41
N MET A 4 18.99 -7.91 2.67
CA MET A 4 18.03 -8.99 2.83
C MET A 4 18.12 -9.51 4.27
N ILE A 5 17.01 -9.45 5.00
CA ILE A 5 16.93 -10.08 6.32
C ILE A 5 17.03 -11.59 6.08
N PRO A 6 17.90 -12.33 6.79
CA PRO A 6 18.08 -13.74 6.56
C PRO A 6 16.76 -14.45 6.61
N ARG A 7 16.53 -15.32 5.65
CA ARG A 7 15.30 -16.11 5.63
C ARG A 7 15.18 -16.93 6.90
N GLN A 8 16.28 -17.55 7.31
CA GLN A 8 16.34 -18.33 8.54
C GLN A 8 15.94 -17.50 9.77
N PHE A 9 16.30 -16.22 9.82
CA PHE A 9 15.88 -15.35 10.92
C PHE A 9 14.39 -15.04 10.87
N ILE A 10 13.84 -14.75 9.68
CA ILE A 10 12.40 -14.53 9.52
C ILE A 10 11.64 -15.78 9.95
N ASP A 11 12.12 -16.95 9.55
CA ASP A 11 11.55 -18.24 9.94
C ASP A 11 11.64 -18.43 11.46
N ASP A 12 12.79 -18.17 12.09
CA ASP A 12 12.96 -18.27 13.55
C ASP A 12 12.07 -17.26 14.31
N LEU A 13 11.91 -16.05 13.78
CA LEU A 13 11.07 -15.02 14.35
C LEU A 13 9.59 -15.41 14.29
N LEU A 14 9.11 -15.92 13.15
CA LEU A 14 7.75 -16.42 12.99
C LEU A 14 7.48 -17.68 13.82
N ALA A 15 8.49 -18.53 14.06
CA ALA A 15 8.37 -19.68 14.95
C ALA A 15 8.19 -19.30 16.42
N ARG A 16 8.74 -18.14 16.83
CA ARG A 16 8.63 -17.62 18.20
C ARG A 16 7.40 -16.74 18.41
N ALA A 17 6.91 -16.12 17.33
CA ALA A 17 5.78 -15.24 17.40
C ALA A 17 4.50 -15.99 17.79
N ASP A 18 3.76 -15.50 18.77
CA ASP A 18 2.35 -15.84 18.96
C ASP A 18 1.48 -14.77 18.31
N ILE A 19 0.85 -15.12 17.19
CA ILE A 19 -0.04 -14.24 16.45
C ILE A 19 -1.27 -13.82 17.26
N VAL A 20 -1.75 -14.65 18.18
CA VAL A 20 -2.91 -14.31 19.02
C VAL A 20 -2.52 -13.23 20.00
N GLU A 21 -1.38 -13.36 20.70
CA GLU A 21 -0.87 -12.34 21.62
C GLU A 21 -0.60 -11.01 20.90
N LEU A 22 0.06 -11.09 19.74
CA LEU A 22 0.38 -9.92 18.93
C LEU A 22 -0.88 -9.16 18.52
N ILE A 23 -1.89 -9.88 18.01
CA ILE A 23 -3.13 -9.26 17.55
C ILE A 23 -3.97 -8.78 18.74
N ASP A 24 -4.09 -9.56 19.82
CA ASP A 24 -4.91 -9.22 21.00
C ASP A 24 -4.44 -7.92 21.66
N SER A 25 -3.13 -7.66 21.64
CA SER A 25 -2.55 -6.39 22.12
C SER A 25 -3.06 -5.14 21.38
N ARG A 26 -3.58 -5.31 20.16
CA ARG A 26 -4.03 -4.24 19.25
C ARG A 26 -5.54 -4.27 19.00
N VAL A 27 -6.11 -5.46 18.90
CA VAL A 27 -7.52 -5.74 18.59
C VAL A 27 -8.01 -6.79 19.58
N PRO A 28 -8.90 -6.44 20.53
CA PRO A 28 -9.37 -7.39 21.54
C PRO A 28 -10.03 -8.63 20.90
N LEU A 29 -9.42 -9.79 21.11
CA LEU A 29 -9.84 -11.07 20.58
C LEU A 29 -10.74 -11.80 21.58
N LYS A 30 -11.76 -12.50 21.06
CA LYS A 30 -12.63 -13.39 21.84
C LYS A 30 -12.46 -14.83 21.36
N LYS A 31 -12.29 -15.77 22.28
CA LYS A 31 -12.18 -17.18 21.93
C LYS A 31 -13.50 -17.71 21.35
N ALA A 32 -13.43 -18.38 20.21
CA ALA A 32 -14.56 -18.94 19.48
C ALA A 32 -14.19 -20.33 18.93
N GLY A 33 -14.51 -21.38 19.71
CA GLY A 33 -14.08 -22.75 19.41
C GLY A 33 -12.56 -22.89 19.52
N LYS A 34 -11.92 -23.39 18.46
CA LYS A 34 -10.45 -23.54 18.37
C LYS A 34 -9.73 -22.23 17.98
N ASN A 35 -10.45 -21.26 17.42
CA ASN A 35 -9.90 -19.99 16.95
C ASN A 35 -10.28 -18.83 17.88
N TYR A 36 -9.75 -17.65 17.57
CA TYR A 36 -10.14 -16.38 18.17
C TYR A 36 -10.83 -15.52 17.12
N GLN A 37 -11.74 -14.65 17.55
CA GLN A 37 -12.54 -13.80 16.67
C GLN A 37 -12.63 -12.36 17.18
N ALA A 38 -12.71 -11.41 16.23
CA ALA A 38 -12.99 -10.01 16.47
C ALA A 38 -13.73 -9.39 15.29
N CYS A 39 -14.20 -8.15 15.46
CA CYS A 39 -14.51 -7.31 14.30
C CYS A 39 -13.18 -6.96 13.60
N CYS A 40 -13.19 -7.03 12.28
CA CYS A 40 -12.02 -6.79 11.47
C CYS A 40 -11.47 -5.38 11.66
N PRO A 41 -10.16 -5.23 11.90
CA PRO A 41 -9.55 -3.91 11.96
C PRO A 41 -9.35 -3.27 10.59
N PHE A 42 -9.43 -4.06 9.51
CA PHE A 42 -9.15 -3.63 8.13
C PHE A 42 -10.39 -3.16 7.37
N HIS A 43 -11.59 -3.45 7.89
CA HIS A 43 -12.83 -2.93 7.33
C HIS A 43 -13.91 -2.79 8.41
N THR A 44 -14.84 -1.87 8.20
CA THR A 44 -15.92 -1.63 9.16
C THR A 44 -17.01 -2.69 9.05
N GLU A 45 -17.30 -3.36 10.17
CA GLU A 45 -18.38 -4.34 10.28
C GLU A 45 -19.02 -4.31 11.68
N LYS A 46 -20.24 -4.87 11.79
CA LYS A 46 -20.97 -4.98 13.07
C LYS A 46 -20.89 -6.36 13.70
N SER A 47 -20.64 -7.39 12.90
CA SER A 47 -20.51 -8.78 13.33
C SER A 47 -19.05 -9.22 13.16
N PRO A 48 -18.45 -9.95 14.12
CA PRO A 48 -17.10 -10.46 13.99
C PRO A 48 -16.92 -11.34 12.75
N SER A 49 -16.05 -10.94 11.81
CA SER A 49 -15.61 -11.80 10.70
C SER A 49 -14.10 -12.03 10.67
N PHE A 50 -13.35 -11.39 11.56
CA PHE A 50 -11.92 -11.57 11.68
C PHE A 50 -11.60 -12.77 12.56
N SER A 51 -10.97 -13.79 11.99
CA SER A 51 -10.62 -15.03 12.69
C SER A 51 -9.10 -15.17 12.76
N VAL A 52 -8.59 -15.49 13.94
CA VAL A 52 -7.16 -15.75 14.20
C VAL A 52 -7.02 -17.19 14.68
N SER A 53 -6.22 -17.98 13.97
CA SER A 53 -5.92 -19.36 14.33
C SER A 53 -4.56 -19.42 15.02
N GLN A 54 -4.57 -19.86 16.28
CA GLN A 54 -3.34 -20.05 17.06
C GLN A 54 -2.53 -21.22 16.50
N ASP A 55 -3.18 -22.32 16.13
CA ASP A 55 -2.50 -23.51 15.60
C ASP A 55 -1.84 -23.23 14.25
N LYS A 56 -2.53 -22.50 13.35
CA LYS A 56 -2.01 -22.14 12.02
C LYS A 56 -1.07 -20.93 12.05
N GLN A 57 -0.96 -20.23 13.18
CA GLN A 57 -0.27 -18.93 13.31
C GLN A 57 -0.66 -17.95 12.18
N PHE A 58 -1.96 -17.86 11.91
CA PHE A 58 -2.52 -17.20 10.73
C PHE A 58 -3.86 -16.52 11.02
N TYR A 59 -4.11 -15.36 10.41
CA TYR A 59 -5.40 -14.67 10.46
C TYR A 59 -6.09 -14.64 9.10
N HIS A 60 -7.42 -14.62 9.11
CA HIS A 60 -8.26 -14.42 7.94
C HIS A 60 -9.53 -13.65 8.30
N CYS A 61 -9.87 -12.67 7.49
CA CYS A 61 -11.12 -11.94 7.56
C CYS A 61 -12.13 -12.50 6.55
N PHE A 62 -13.22 -13.08 7.03
CA PHE A 62 -14.29 -13.59 6.16
C PHE A 62 -15.13 -12.48 5.51
N GLY A 63 -15.07 -11.24 6.01
CA GLY A 63 -15.77 -10.08 5.44
C GLY A 63 -15.03 -9.45 4.26
N CYS A 64 -13.78 -9.02 4.45
CA CYS A 64 -13.00 -8.31 3.43
C CYS A 64 -11.93 -9.17 2.73
N GLY A 65 -11.68 -10.39 3.20
CA GLY A 65 -10.68 -11.30 2.63
C GLY A 65 -9.23 -11.03 3.04
N GLU A 66 -8.97 -10.03 3.89
CA GLU A 66 -7.62 -9.76 4.41
C GLU A 66 -7.09 -10.91 5.25
N HIS A 67 -5.81 -11.27 5.04
CA HIS A 67 -5.24 -12.47 5.65
C HIS A 67 -3.71 -12.44 5.71
N GLY A 68 -3.13 -13.23 6.61
CA GLY A 68 -1.67 -13.31 6.72
C GLY A 68 -1.16 -13.87 8.05
N ASN A 69 0.17 -13.82 8.20
CA ASN A 69 0.87 -14.15 9.45
C ASN A 69 1.10 -12.88 10.30
N ALA A 70 1.83 -13.01 11.41
CA ALA A 70 2.19 -11.91 12.31
C ALA A 70 2.84 -10.71 11.59
N ILE A 71 3.77 -10.96 10.67
CA ILE A 71 4.44 -9.90 9.90
C ILE A 71 3.45 -9.20 8.98
N SER A 72 2.62 -9.95 8.24
CA SER A 72 1.56 -9.37 7.40
C SER A 72 0.60 -8.51 8.22
N PHE A 73 0.22 -8.96 9.41
CA PHE A 73 -0.65 -8.19 10.29
C PHE A 73 -0.03 -6.84 10.65
N LEU A 74 1.24 -6.80 11.06
CA LEU A 74 1.95 -5.55 11.37
C LEU A 74 2.09 -4.64 10.14
N MET A 75 2.38 -5.22 8.98
CA MET A 75 2.44 -4.46 7.73
C MET A 75 1.12 -3.76 7.43
N GLU A 76 -0.01 -4.46 7.56
CA GLU A 76 -1.32 -3.89 7.22
C GLU A 76 -1.89 -3.01 8.36
N PHE A 77 -1.79 -3.47 9.60
CA PHE A 77 -2.37 -2.80 10.77
C PHE A 77 -1.54 -1.58 11.20
N ASP A 78 -0.23 -1.76 11.40
CA ASP A 78 0.69 -0.69 11.81
C ASP A 78 1.26 0.08 10.60
N ARG A 79 0.91 -0.34 9.37
CA ARG A 79 1.29 0.31 8.11
C ARG A 79 2.79 0.36 7.89
N LEU A 80 3.46 -0.72 8.29
CA LEU A 80 4.91 -0.89 8.21
C LEU A 80 5.32 -1.49 6.87
N GLU A 81 6.44 -1.03 6.33
CA GLU A 81 7.12 -1.75 5.25
C GLU A 81 7.71 -3.06 5.80
N PHE A 82 7.94 -4.06 4.95
CA PHE A 82 8.37 -5.39 5.39
C PHE A 82 9.59 -5.38 6.35
N PRO A 83 10.70 -4.64 6.09
CA PRO A 83 11.82 -4.61 7.02
C PRO A 83 11.46 -3.99 8.37
N ASP A 84 10.62 -2.95 8.37
CA ASP A 84 10.16 -2.30 9.60
C ASP A 84 9.22 -3.24 10.40
N ALA A 85 8.35 -4.00 9.72
CA ALA A 85 7.47 -4.98 10.36
C ALA A 85 8.26 -6.12 11.01
N VAL A 86 9.35 -6.55 10.36
CA VAL A 86 10.27 -7.55 10.94
C VAL A 86 11.03 -6.97 12.13
N GLU A 87 11.52 -5.73 12.04
CA GLU A 87 12.19 -5.04 13.16
C GLU A 87 11.25 -4.83 14.35
N GLU A 88 10.02 -4.41 14.11
CA GLU A 88 8.98 -4.24 15.14
C GLU A 88 8.68 -5.58 15.83
N LEU A 89 8.41 -6.64 15.06
CA LEU A 89 8.14 -7.96 15.61
C LEU A 89 9.34 -8.50 16.38
N ALA A 90 10.55 -8.33 15.86
CA ALA A 90 11.77 -8.78 16.53
C ALA A 90 12.01 -8.05 17.87
N SER A 91 11.69 -6.75 17.93
CA SER A 91 11.82 -5.95 19.16
C SER A 91 10.92 -6.49 20.29
N HIS A 92 9.70 -6.94 19.97
CA HIS A 92 8.79 -7.56 20.93
C HIS A 92 9.38 -8.81 21.59
N TYR A 93 10.21 -9.56 20.86
CA TYR A 93 10.87 -10.77 21.36
C TYR A 93 12.32 -10.53 21.81
N ASN A 94 12.76 -9.27 21.94
CA ASN A 94 14.15 -8.88 22.24
C ASN A 94 15.17 -9.59 21.33
N MET A 95 14.84 -9.71 20.04
CA MET A 95 15.71 -10.29 19.03
C MET A 95 16.33 -9.17 18.19
N ASP A 96 17.66 -9.16 18.11
CA ASP A 96 18.34 -8.31 17.12
C ASP A 96 18.12 -8.89 15.73
N VAL A 97 17.67 -8.07 14.77
CA VAL A 97 17.48 -8.50 13.38
C VAL A 97 18.84 -8.64 12.70
N PRO A 98 19.36 -9.87 12.47
CA PRO A 98 20.54 -10.06 11.65
C PRO A 98 20.21 -9.62 10.23
N ARG A 99 21.21 -9.14 9.52
CA ARG A 99 21.10 -8.84 8.08
C ARG A 99 22.06 -9.79 7.40
N GLU A 100 21.54 -10.61 6.48
CA GLU A 100 22.29 -11.73 5.90
C GLU A 100 23.53 -11.17 5.20
N GLN A 101 24.69 -11.66 5.59
CA GLN A 101 25.90 -11.49 4.78
C GLN A 101 25.78 -12.45 3.61
N ASN A 102 25.28 -12.04 2.43
CA ASN A 102 25.57 -12.81 1.21
C ASN A 102 25.46 -12.06 -0.14
N THR A 103 26.37 -12.43 -1.05
CA THR A 103 26.66 -12.01 -2.44
C THR A 103 27.17 -10.59 -2.73
N ARG A 104 27.30 -9.73 -1.72
CA ARG A 104 27.88 -8.38 -1.89
C ARG A 104 29.29 -8.32 -1.32
N SER A 105 30.20 -7.59 -1.99
CA SER A 105 31.57 -7.46 -1.50
C SER A 105 31.62 -6.83 -0.09
N PRO A 106 32.67 -7.07 0.71
CA PRO A 106 32.81 -6.43 2.03
C PRO A 106 32.71 -4.89 1.99
N ALA A 107 33.01 -4.28 0.85
CA ALA A 107 32.84 -2.85 0.61
C ALA A 107 31.35 -2.44 0.49
N GLN A 108 30.52 -3.25 -0.17
CA GLN A 108 29.09 -3.00 -0.34
C GLN A 108 28.29 -3.20 0.96
N GLN A 109 28.67 -4.18 1.80
CA GLN A 109 28.04 -4.38 3.12
C GLN A 109 28.32 -3.23 4.08
N LYS A 110 29.58 -2.75 4.13
CA LYS A 110 29.92 -1.51 4.85
C LYS A 110 29.13 -0.32 4.35
N GLN A 111 28.90 -0.24 3.04
CA GLN A 111 28.12 0.84 2.43
C GLN A 111 26.64 0.81 2.83
N ASP A 112 26.01 -0.37 2.88
CA ASP A 112 24.59 -0.51 3.26
C ASP A 112 24.35 -0.23 4.75
N GLN A 113 25.21 -0.75 5.64
CA GLN A 113 25.17 -0.40 7.08
C GLN A 113 25.40 1.08 7.30
N LYS A 114 26.38 1.66 6.59
CA LYS A 114 26.64 3.10 6.62
C LYS A 114 25.43 3.89 6.13
N THR A 115 24.73 3.41 5.10
CA THR A 115 23.53 4.07 4.57
C THR A 115 22.36 4.04 5.56
N TYR A 116 22.15 2.92 6.25
CA TYR A 116 21.11 2.82 7.28
C TYR A 116 21.42 3.69 8.51
N SER A 117 22.64 3.60 9.04
CA SER A 117 23.10 4.48 10.13
C SER A 117 22.96 5.95 9.73
N GLN A 118 23.37 6.29 8.51
CA GLN A 118 23.24 7.65 7.99
C GLN A 118 21.78 8.11 7.95
N LYS A 119 20.82 7.26 7.56
CA LYS A 119 19.40 7.64 7.60
C LYS A 119 18.90 7.89 9.02
N GLN A 120 19.32 7.08 9.99
CA GLN A 120 18.95 7.29 11.39
C GLN A 120 19.52 8.62 11.92
N ASP A 121 20.79 8.88 11.63
CA ASP A 121 21.47 10.14 11.94
C ASP A 121 20.77 11.33 11.26
N ASP A 122 20.31 11.16 10.01
CA ASP A 122 19.57 12.18 9.28
C ASP A 122 18.22 12.49 9.95
N TYR A 123 17.45 11.47 10.36
CA TYR A 123 16.18 11.68 11.07
C TYR A 123 16.40 12.39 12.41
N GLU A 124 17.43 12.02 13.15
CA GLU A 124 17.74 12.65 14.43
C GLU A 124 18.13 14.12 14.25
N LEU A 125 19.00 14.42 13.28
CA LEU A 125 19.40 15.78 12.94
C LEU A 125 18.19 16.63 12.52
N MET A 126 17.32 16.12 11.66
CA MET A 126 16.10 16.83 11.22
C MET A 126 15.14 17.09 12.39
N ALA A 127 15.01 16.15 13.33
CA ALA A 127 14.22 16.35 14.53
C ALA A 127 14.82 17.44 15.44
N GLN A 128 16.15 17.49 15.61
CA GLN A 128 16.81 18.55 16.37
C GLN A 128 16.63 19.93 15.72
N ILE A 129 16.74 20.02 14.39
CA ILE A 129 16.51 21.26 13.63
C ILE A 129 15.06 21.73 13.77
N SER A 130 14.08 20.81 13.70
CA SER A 130 12.67 21.16 13.91
C SER A 130 12.44 21.78 15.30
N ARG A 131 13.00 21.17 16.36
CA ARG A 131 12.93 21.73 17.73
C ARG A 131 13.60 23.10 17.82
N PHE A 132 14.74 23.28 17.15
CA PHE A 132 15.43 24.56 17.08
C PHE A 132 14.55 25.65 16.45
N PHE A 133 13.91 25.39 15.31
CA PHE A 133 13.00 26.34 14.68
C PHE A 133 11.78 26.66 15.55
N GLN A 134 11.20 25.67 16.23
CA GLN A 134 10.13 25.91 17.20
C GLN A 134 10.60 26.80 18.38
N GLN A 135 11.83 26.60 18.84
CA GLN A 135 12.41 27.42 19.91
C GLN A 135 12.63 28.87 19.48
N GLN A 136 12.95 29.13 18.21
CA GLN A 136 13.13 30.49 17.69
C GLN A 136 11.86 31.35 17.83
N LEU A 137 10.66 30.77 17.78
CA LEU A 137 9.42 31.49 18.09
C LEU A 137 9.39 32.06 19.53
N LYS A 138 10.27 31.60 20.41
CA LYS A 138 10.38 32.06 21.80
C LYS A 138 11.59 32.94 22.04
N VAL A 139 12.72 32.64 21.39
CA VAL A 139 14.02 33.25 21.71
C VAL A 139 14.58 34.20 20.65
N ALA A 140 14.11 34.14 19.40
CA ALA A 140 14.65 34.98 18.34
C ALA A 140 14.38 36.47 18.65
N PRO A 141 15.32 37.37 18.31
CA PRO A 141 15.15 38.80 18.56
C PRO A 141 13.99 39.41 17.77
N ASP A 142 13.72 38.87 16.58
CA ASP A 142 12.66 39.28 15.64
C ASP A 142 11.42 38.36 15.70
N LYS A 143 11.30 37.51 16.73
CA LYS A 143 10.18 36.54 16.86
C LYS A 143 8.78 37.15 16.74
N ASN A 144 8.61 38.42 17.13
CA ASN A 144 7.30 39.07 17.12
C ASN A 144 6.76 39.18 15.68
N VAL A 145 7.63 39.36 14.68
CA VAL A 145 7.21 39.37 13.26
C VAL A 145 6.55 38.05 12.88
N ALA A 146 7.12 36.93 13.30
CA ALA A 146 6.57 35.61 13.05
C ALA A 146 5.27 35.36 13.86
N ILE A 147 5.25 35.74 15.14
CA ILE A 147 4.08 35.57 16.01
C ILE A 147 2.89 36.38 15.49
N ASP A 148 3.11 37.65 15.13
CA ASP A 148 2.05 38.55 14.67
C ASP A 148 1.50 38.09 13.33
N TYR A 149 2.35 37.56 12.45
CA TYR A 149 1.93 36.90 11.23
C TYR A 149 1.01 35.68 11.48
N LEU A 150 1.43 34.77 12.37
CA LEU A 150 0.64 33.56 12.71
C LEU A 150 -0.71 33.94 13.36
N LYS A 151 -0.71 34.95 14.24
CA LYS A 151 -1.93 35.50 14.84
C LYS A 151 -2.83 36.18 13.81
N GLY A 152 -2.26 36.93 12.88
CA GLY A 152 -3.00 37.55 11.76
C GLY A 152 -3.64 36.52 10.84
N ARG A 153 -3.12 35.29 10.82
CA ARG A 153 -3.72 34.12 10.17
C ARG A 153 -4.74 33.36 11.04
N GLY A 154 -4.99 33.81 12.27
CA GLY A 154 -5.94 33.18 13.18
C GLY A 154 -5.44 31.89 13.82
N LEU A 155 -4.14 31.60 13.77
CA LEU A 155 -3.59 30.35 14.30
C LEU A 155 -3.32 30.44 15.79
N SER A 156 -3.88 29.48 16.55
CA SER A 156 -3.66 29.35 17.99
C SER A 156 -2.25 28.82 18.32
N GLY A 157 -1.79 29.05 19.55
CA GLY A 157 -0.55 28.42 20.03
C GLY A 157 -0.62 26.89 20.07
N GLU A 158 -1.81 26.32 20.22
CA GLU A 158 -2.05 24.88 20.22
C GLU A 158 -1.83 24.28 18.83
N ILE A 159 -2.42 24.88 17.79
CA ILE A 159 -2.26 24.39 16.41
C ILE A 159 -0.80 24.54 15.94
N VAL A 160 -0.16 25.66 16.29
CA VAL A 160 1.26 25.91 16.02
C VAL A 160 2.13 24.83 16.66
N LYS A 161 1.83 24.44 17.91
CA LYS A 161 2.55 23.37 18.62
C LYS A 161 2.26 21.99 18.00
N ARG A 162 1.00 21.68 17.69
CA ARG A 162 0.57 20.39 17.13
C ARG A 162 1.30 20.07 15.82
N PHE A 163 1.34 21.03 14.90
CA PHE A 163 2.05 20.90 13.62
C PHE A 163 3.57 21.13 13.74
N GLY A 164 4.08 21.53 14.92
CA GLY A 164 5.50 21.80 15.13
C GLY A 164 6.01 23.01 14.32
N ILE A 165 5.15 23.98 14.06
CA ILE A 165 5.48 25.18 13.29
C ILE A 165 6.58 25.96 14.02
N GLY A 166 7.59 26.39 13.26
CA GLY A 166 8.75 27.11 13.75
C GLY A 166 9.04 28.39 12.97
N TYR A 167 10.18 29.00 13.27
CA TYR A 167 10.66 30.21 12.63
C TYR A 167 12.18 30.22 12.54
N ILE A 168 12.73 31.00 11.62
CA ILE A 168 14.14 31.38 11.63
C ILE A 168 14.27 32.82 11.10
N SER A 169 15.10 33.61 11.79
CA SER A 169 15.42 34.99 11.41
C SER A 169 16.04 35.07 10.02
N ASP A 170 16.01 36.25 9.41
CA ASP A 170 16.67 36.49 8.12
C ASP A 170 18.18 36.69 8.31
N ALA A 171 18.87 35.59 8.62
CA ALA A 171 20.31 35.53 8.78
C ALA A 171 20.90 34.46 7.84
N TRP A 172 22.11 34.70 7.34
CA TRP A 172 22.77 33.76 6.43
C TRP A 172 23.17 32.43 7.10
N ASP A 173 23.38 32.42 8.41
CA ASP A 173 23.99 31.29 9.13
C ASP A 173 23.36 31.02 10.50
N GLY A 174 22.07 31.32 10.68
CA GLY A 174 21.37 31.14 11.97
C GLY A 174 21.33 29.68 12.44
N MET A 175 20.96 28.77 11.55
CA MET A 175 20.98 27.31 11.77
C MET A 175 22.42 26.78 11.67
N MET A 176 23.19 27.23 10.67
CA MET A 176 24.58 26.80 10.49
C MET A 176 25.46 27.08 11.73
N LYS A 177 25.26 28.17 12.47
CA LYS A 177 25.99 28.44 13.73
C LYS A 177 25.76 27.40 14.81
N VAL A 178 24.59 26.76 14.83
CA VAL A 178 24.20 25.79 15.87
C VAL A 178 24.63 24.38 15.48
N PHE A 179 24.38 24.00 14.23
CA PHE A 179 24.54 22.62 13.74
C PHE A 179 25.79 22.43 12.88
N GLY A 180 26.28 23.46 12.19
CA GLY A 180 27.42 23.39 11.26
C GLY A 180 28.79 23.34 11.93
N ARG A 181 29.00 22.36 12.82
CA ARG A 181 30.19 22.25 13.69
C ARG A 181 31.37 21.51 13.07
N SER A 182 31.15 20.76 11.99
CA SER A 182 32.18 19.98 11.31
C SER A 182 31.92 19.91 9.81
N GLY A 183 32.96 19.63 9.02
CA GLY A 183 32.82 19.47 7.56
C GLY A 183 31.83 18.35 7.19
N GLN A 184 31.78 17.27 7.97
CA GLN A 184 30.83 16.17 7.75
C GLN A 184 29.38 16.60 8.00
N ILE A 185 29.10 17.30 9.10
CA ILE A 185 27.74 17.79 9.39
C ILE A 185 27.33 18.85 8.38
N ASN A 186 28.25 19.72 7.96
CA ASN A 186 27.99 20.70 6.90
C ASN A 186 27.53 20.02 5.60
N GLN A 187 28.21 18.95 5.19
CA GLN A 187 27.81 18.18 4.01
C GLN A 187 26.45 17.49 4.22
N GLN A 188 26.21 16.92 5.40
CA GLN A 188 24.93 16.30 5.74
C GLN A 188 23.77 17.31 5.67
N LEU A 189 23.96 18.53 6.18
CA LEU A 189 22.97 19.61 6.10
C LEU A 189 22.68 20.06 4.66
N VAL A 190 23.70 20.07 3.79
CA VAL A 190 23.53 20.34 2.35
C VAL A 190 22.75 19.22 1.67
N ASP A 191 23.13 17.96 1.93
CA ASP A 191 22.47 16.79 1.34
C ASP A 191 21.00 16.63 1.78
N LEU A 192 20.68 17.03 3.02
CA LEU A 192 19.31 17.08 3.54
C LEU A 192 18.56 18.34 3.11
N GLY A 193 19.18 19.20 2.31
CA GLY A 193 18.55 20.41 1.79
C GLY A 193 18.25 21.47 2.86
N MET A 194 18.94 21.44 3.99
CA MET A 194 18.83 22.46 5.04
C MET A 194 19.81 23.62 4.84
N ALA A 195 20.92 23.36 4.14
CA ALA A 195 21.91 24.35 3.74
C ALA A 195 22.09 24.38 2.22
N VAL A 196 22.60 25.49 1.70
CA VAL A 196 23.03 25.65 0.31
C VAL A 196 24.54 25.82 0.29
N GLN A 197 25.20 25.12 -0.63
CA GLN A 197 26.64 25.27 -0.82
C GLN A 197 26.95 26.67 -1.37
N GLY A 198 27.69 27.46 -0.60
CA GLY A 198 28.15 28.80 -0.99
C GLY A 198 29.59 28.81 -1.52
N ASP A 199 30.07 30.01 -1.84
CA ASP A 199 31.43 30.24 -2.31
C ASP A 199 32.48 29.80 -1.27
N LYS A 200 33.66 29.37 -1.75
CA LYS A 200 34.79 28.93 -0.91
C LYS A 200 34.44 27.80 0.07
N ASN A 201 33.53 26.90 -0.32
CA ASN A 201 33.06 25.76 0.47
C ASN A 201 32.39 26.12 1.81
N LYS A 202 31.87 27.35 1.99
CA LYS A 202 31.11 27.73 3.20
C LYS A 202 29.59 27.62 2.94
N PRO A 203 28.89 26.65 3.55
CA PRO A 203 27.44 26.54 3.40
C PRO A 203 26.71 27.63 4.18
N TYR A 204 25.50 27.97 3.74
CA TYR A 204 24.61 28.93 4.38
C TYR A 204 23.18 28.38 4.46
N ASP A 205 22.37 28.95 5.34
CA ASP A 205 20.99 28.52 5.61
C ASP A 205 20.10 28.61 4.36
N ARG A 206 19.31 27.56 4.08
CA ARG A 206 18.34 27.57 2.98
C ARG A 206 17.09 28.39 3.30
N PHE A 207 16.53 28.23 4.49
CA PHE A 207 15.18 28.68 4.84
C PHE A 207 15.11 30.04 5.55
N ARG A 208 16.01 30.96 5.22
CA ARG A 208 16.18 32.26 5.89
C ARG A 208 14.92 33.11 5.91
N GLY A 209 14.61 33.73 7.06
CA GLY A 209 13.51 34.69 7.20
C GLY A 209 12.12 34.09 7.00
N ARG A 210 11.92 32.81 7.31
CA ARG A 210 10.70 32.06 7.00
C ARG A 210 10.05 31.40 8.21
N ILE A 211 8.72 31.33 8.20
CA ILE A 211 7.95 30.38 9.00
C ILE A 211 8.23 28.98 8.48
N GLN A 212 8.50 28.04 9.39
CA GLN A 212 8.86 26.65 9.08
C GLN A 212 7.69 25.72 9.36
N PHE A 213 7.33 24.91 8.36
CA PHE A 213 6.34 23.85 8.42
C PHE A 213 7.09 22.52 8.30
N PRO A 214 7.35 21.78 9.40
CA PRO A 214 8.01 20.49 9.30
C PRO A 214 7.13 19.49 8.56
N ILE A 215 7.70 18.80 7.58
CA ILE A 215 7.03 17.72 6.86
C ILE A 215 7.38 16.42 7.58
N ARG A 216 6.35 15.67 7.97
CA ARG A 216 6.49 14.41 8.69
C ARG A 216 6.07 13.24 7.82
N ASP A 217 6.84 12.15 7.92
CA ASP A 217 6.41 10.89 7.34
C ASP A 217 5.25 10.27 8.14
N LYS A 218 4.77 9.10 7.68
CA LYS A 218 3.70 8.35 8.34
C LYS A 218 3.98 7.99 9.81
N ARG A 219 5.26 7.96 10.23
CA ARG A 219 5.72 7.65 11.60
C ARG A 219 5.91 8.90 12.46
N GLY A 220 5.73 10.09 11.89
CA GLY A 220 5.92 11.36 12.60
C GLY A 220 7.37 11.86 12.61
N ARG A 221 8.28 11.21 11.86
CA ARG A 221 9.68 11.65 11.72
C ARG A 221 9.74 12.86 10.80
N VAL A 222 10.51 13.88 11.17
CA VAL A 222 10.70 15.06 10.32
C VAL A 222 11.64 14.71 9.17
N ILE A 223 11.17 14.85 7.94
CA ILE A 223 11.90 14.47 6.73
C ILE A 223 12.22 15.65 5.82
N GLY A 224 11.51 16.76 5.98
CA GLY A 224 11.73 17.98 5.21
C GLY A 224 11.02 19.16 5.84
N PHE A 225 11.09 20.32 5.17
CA PHE A 225 10.43 21.55 5.61
C PHE A 225 9.80 22.28 4.42
N GLY A 226 8.64 22.87 4.66
CA GLY A 226 8.11 24.00 3.92
C GLY A 226 8.45 25.30 4.62
N GLY A 227 8.77 26.35 3.86
CA GLY A 227 9.20 27.65 4.38
C GLY A 227 8.43 28.80 3.74
N ARG A 228 7.65 29.54 4.53
CA ARG A 228 6.92 30.73 4.06
C ARG A 228 7.65 32.01 4.44
N VAL A 229 7.95 32.85 3.45
CA VAL A 229 8.60 34.14 3.68
C VAL A 229 7.64 35.13 4.35
N LEU A 230 8.17 35.96 5.24
CA LEU A 230 7.41 37.00 5.97
C LEU A 230 7.55 38.39 5.32
N SER A 231 8.63 38.62 4.58
CA SER A 231 8.93 39.85 3.82
C SER A 231 8.70 39.67 2.32
N ASP A 232 9.08 40.65 1.50
CA ASP A 232 8.96 40.65 0.03
C ASP A 232 9.92 39.68 -0.69
N GLY A 233 10.55 38.75 0.03
CA GLY A 233 11.46 37.78 -0.55
C GLY A 233 10.74 36.79 -1.48
N THR A 234 11.43 36.31 -2.51
CA THR A 234 10.92 35.29 -3.43
C THR A 234 11.71 33.98 -3.26
N PRO A 235 11.09 32.80 -3.46
CA PRO A 235 9.65 32.57 -3.66
C PRO A 235 8.84 32.67 -2.35
N LYS A 236 7.52 32.88 -2.46
CA LYS A 236 6.57 32.96 -1.31
C LYS A 236 6.64 31.71 -0.42
N TYR A 237 6.67 30.54 -1.04
CA TYR A 237 6.91 29.25 -0.39
C TYR A 237 8.15 28.58 -0.97
N LEU A 238 8.95 28.00 -0.09
CA LEU A 238 10.14 27.21 -0.43
C LEU A 238 10.01 25.84 0.22
N ASN A 239 10.15 24.77 -0.56
CA ASN A 239 10.18 23.42 -0.02
C ASN A 239 11.62 22.88 0.03
N SER A 240 11.86 21.92 0.92
CA SER A 240 13.03 21.05 0.83
C SER A 240 13.12 20.44 -0.58
N PRO A 241 14.32 20.34 -1.16
CA PRO A 241 14.53 19.58 -2.39
C PRO A 241 14.32 18.08 -2.12
N GLU A 242 14.33 17.27 -3.19
CA GLU A 242 14.42 15.82 -3.05
C GLU A 242 15.67 15.43 -2.25
N THR A 243 15.53 14.54 -1.27
CA THR A 243 16.63 14.02 -0.46
C THR A 243 16.51 12.51 -0.32
N ARG A 244 17.48 11.88 0.35
CA ARG A 244 17.45 10.43 0.65
C ARG A 244 16.37 10.01 1.66
N ILE A 245 15.75 10.97 2.37
CA ILE A 245 14.67 10.72 3.34
C ILE A 245 13.36 11.43 2.99
N TYR A 246 13.35 12.30 1.96
CA TYR A 246 12.17 13.05 1.55
C TYR A 246 11.97 13.02 0.04
N HIS A 247 10.83 12.47 -0.35
CA HIS A 247 10.38 12.39 -1.74
C HIS A 247 9.04 13.09 -1.88
N LYS A 248 9.02 14.28 -2.47
CA LYS A 248 7.83 15.15 -2.53
C LYS A 248 6.62 14.42 -3.13
N GLY A 249 6.84 13.64 -4.19
CA GLY A 249 5.79 12.89 -4.87
C GLY A 249 5.18 11.73 -4.07
N HIS A 250 5.67 11.42 -2.88
CA HIS A 250 5.16 10.33 -2.03
C HIS A 250 4.53 10.83 -0.73
N GLU A 251 4.87 12.05 -0.32
CA GLU A 251 4.51 12.59 0.99
C GLU A 251 3.30 13.51 0.90
N LEU A 252 2.48 13.50 1.95
CA LEU A 252 1.30 14.33 2.11
C LEU A 252 1.41 15.06 3.46
N TYR A 253 1.57 16.37 3.42
CA TYR A 253 1.63 17.15 4.65
C TYR A 253 0.29 17.08 5.39
N GLY A 254 0.33 16.95 6.71
CA GLY A 254 -0.87 16.79 7.54
C GLY A 254 -1.33 15.34 7.70
N LEU A 255 -0.82 14.38 6.92
CA LEU A 255 -1.29 12.99 6.98
C LEU A 255 -1.00 12.34 8.34
N TYR A 256 0.16 12.61 8.92
CA TYR A 256 0.49 12.15 10.28
C TYR A 256 -0.46 12.78 11.31
N GLU A 257 -0.65 14.09 11.24
CA GLU A 257 -1.50 14.84 12.15
C GLU A 257 -2.98 14.42 12.08
N ALA A 258 -3.47 14.10 10.88
CA ALA A 258 -4.82 13.61 10.67
C ALA A 258 -5.04 12.23 11.30
N LYS A 259 -4.07 11.31 11.12
CA LYS A 259 -4.12 9.97 11.73
C LYS A 259 -4.05 10.01 13.26
N GLN A 260 -3.30 10.96 13.81
CA GLN A 260 -3.21 11.14 15.26
C GLN A 260 -4.52 11.70 15.85
N ALA A 261 -5.17 12.62 15.13
CA ALA A 261 -6.40 13.23 15.60
C ALA A 261 -7.63 12.32 15.47
N ILE A 262 -7.71 11.54 14.38
CA ILE A 262 -8.88 10.72 14.07
C ILE A 262 -8.48 9.25 13.95
N LYS A 263 -8.86 8.44 14.95
CA LYS A 263 -8.55 6.99 14.98
C LYS A 263 -9.11 6.22 13.79
N GLN A 264 -10.35 6.54 13.39
CA GLN A 264 -11.02 5.93 12.24
C GLN A 264 -11.33 7.00 11.19
N LEU A 265 -10.33 7.32 10.38
CA LEU A 265 -10.51 8.21 9.23
C LEU A 265 -11.39 7.53 8.19
N THR A 266 -12.50 8.18 7.82
CA THR A 266 -13.42 7.70 6.77
C THR A 266 -13.21 8.45 5.45
N ARG A 267 -12.78 9.71 5.53
CA ARG A 267 -12.46 10.58 4.39
C ARG A 267 -11.21 11.42 4.62
N LEU A 268 -10.56 11.85 3.55
CA LEU A 268 -9.48 12.84 3.55
C LEU A 268 -9.76 13.93 2.50
N VAL A 269 -9.40 15.17 2.84
CA VAL A 269 -9.49 16.31 1.92
C VAL A 269 -8.08 16.70 1.47
N VAL A 270 -7.83 16.68 0.17
CA VAL A 270 -6.56 17.10 -0.43
C VAL A 270 -6.66 18.57 -0.82
N VAL A 271 -5.80 19.40 -0.24
CA VAL A 271 -5.64 20.84 -0.53
C VAL A 271 -4.24 21.12 -1.09
N GLU A 272 -3.96 22.36 -1.47
CA GLU A 272 -2.69 22.69 -2.15
C GLU A 272 -1.53 22.96 -1.19
N GLY A 273 -1.80 23.69 -0.09
CA GLY A 273 -0.78 24.31 0.74
C GLY A 273 -0.78 23.89 2.20
N TYR A 274 0.36 24.17 2.87
CA TYR A 274 0.53 23.97 4.31
C TYR A 274 -0.48 24.76 5.14
N MET A 275 -0.71 26.02 4.73
CA MET A 275 -1.60 26.93 5.46
C MET A 275 -3.04 26.46 5.41
N ASP A 276 -3.49 25.93 4.28
CA ASP A 276 -4.82 25.37 4.11
C ASP A 276 -5.05 24.24 5.12
N VAL A 277 -4.13 23.27 5.19
CA VAL A 277 -4.21 22.15 6.15
C VAL A 277 -4.26 22.66 7.59
N VAL A 278 -3.39 23.62 7.94
CA VAL A 278 -3.30 24.13 9.32
C VAL A 278 -4.52 24.97 9.69
N ALA A 279 -5.03 25.79 8.76
CA ALA A 279 -6.24 26.60 8.94
C ALA A 279 -7.49 25.72 9.07
N LEU A 280 -7.59 24.68 8.24
CA LEU A 280 -8.66 23.68 8.33
C LEU A 280 -8.64 22.97 9.70
N ALA A 281 -7.48 22.49 10.13
CA ALA A 281 -7.34 21.84 11.44
C ALA A 281 -7.61 22.80 12.62
N GLN A 282 -7.25 24.09 12.50
CA GLN A 282 -7.60 25.12 13.50
C GLN A 282 -9.13 25.26 13.69
N HIS A 283 -9.92 24.93 12.68
CA HIS A 283 -11.39 24.97 12.70
C HIS A 283 -12.01 23.57 12.78
N GLY A 284 -11.27 22.56 13.25
CA GLY A 284 -11.80 21.22 13.51
C GLY A 284 -11.92 20.31 12.28
N VAL A 285 -11.44 20.74 11.12
CA VAL A 285 -11.34 19.89 9.91
C VAL A 285 -9.98 19.18 9.95
N ASP A 286 -9.90 18.17 10.83
CA ASP A 286 -8.66 17.45 11.18
C ASP A 286 -8.22 16.38 10.16
N TYR A 287 -8.86 16.31 9.01
CA TYR A 287 -8.64 15.29 7.98
C TYR A 287 -8.20 15.90 6.64
N ALA A 288 -7.64 17.12 6.69
CA ALA A 288 -7.02 17.78 5.53
C ALA A 288 -5.56 17.37 5.36
N VAL A 289 -5.11 17.23 4.10
CA VAL A 289 -3.72 16.95 3.73
C VAL A 289 -3.33 17.74 2.48
N ALA A 290 -2.04 17.99 2.26
CA ALA A 290 -1.57 18.75 1.09
C ALA A 290 -0.54 18.01 0.23
N SER A 291 -0.66 18.18 -1.11
CA SER A 291 0.26 17.63 -2.11
C SER A 291 1.55 18.46 -2.31
N LEU A 292 1.64 19.61 -1.64
CA LEU A 292 2.83 20.46 -1.51
C LEU A 292 3.31 21.15 -2.79
N GLY A 293 2.39 21.62 -3.63
CA GLY A 293 2.72 22.42 -4.82
C GLY A 293 3.09 21.59 -6.04
N THR A 294 2.45 20.44 -6.19
CA THR A 294 2.37 19.65 -7.44
C THR A 294 0.94 19.12 -7.55
N ALA A 295 0.49 18.78 -8.77
CA ALA A 295 -0.72 17.98 -8.90
C ALA A 295 -0.55 16.67 -8.11
N THR A 296 -1.63 16.18 -7.52
CA THR A 296 -1.61 14.96 -6.71
C THR A 296 -1.10 13.77 -7.54
N THR A 297 -0.03 13.14 -7.07
CA THR A 297 0.67 12.05 -7.79
C THR A 297 -0.05 10.71 -7.64
N PRO A 298 0.23 9.72 -8.49
CA PRO A 298 -0.26 8.35 -8.30
C PRO A 298 0.12 7.75 -6.94
N GLU A 299 1.34 8.00 -6.46
CA GLU A 299 1.85 7.46 -5.19
C GLU A 299 1.16 8.10 -3.97
N GLN A 300 0.86 9.41 -4.06
CA GLN A 300 0.03 10.10 -3.06
C GLN A 300 -1.39 9.56 -3.07
N LEU A 301 -2.03 9.40 -4.23
CA LEU A 301 -3.37 8.81 -4.35
C LEU A 301 -3.43 7.38 -3.81
N GLN A 302 -2.40 6.57 -4.08
CA GLN A 302 -2.31 5.23 -3.51
C GLN A 302 -2.21 5.28 -1.98
N THR A 303 -1.45 6.22 -1.42
CA THR A 303 -1.35 6.44 0.03
C THR A 303 -2.69 6.90 0.62
N LEU A 304 -3.43 7.77 -0.09
CA LEU A 304 -4.75 8.24 0.31
C LEU A 304 -5.77 7.10 0.34
N PHE A 305 -5.90 6.33 -0.75
CA PHE A 305 -6.85 5.21 -0.83
C PHE A 305 -6.49 4.04 0.10
N ARG A 306 -5.20 3.82 0.39
CA ARG A 306 -4.80 2.91 1.47
C ARG A 306 -5.19 3.41 2.87
N THR A 307 -5.52 4.69 3.02
CA THR A 307 -5.87 5.30 4.31
C THR A 307 -7.37 5.44 4.50
N VAL A 308 -8.10 5.83 3.44
CA VAL A 308 -9.54 6.09 3.47
C VAL A 308 -10.20 5.64 2.18
N LYS A 309 -11.51 5.38 2.25
CA LYS A 309 -12.31 5.02 1.07
C LYS A 309 -12.75 6.24 0.27
N GLU A 310 -12.91 7.40 0.92
CA GLU A 310 -13.33 8.63 0.27
C GLU A 310 -12.21 9.68 0.29
N VAL A 311 -11.87 10.19 -0.88
CA VAL A 311 -10.91 11.29 -1.04
C VAL A 311 -11.63 12.44 -1.74
N ILE A 312 -11.49 13.65 -1.19
CA ILE A 312 -12.06 14.86 -1.75
C ILE A 312 -10.91 15.80 -2.11
N CYS A 313 -10.71 16.08 -3.39
CA CYS A 313 -9.75 17.07 -3.83
C CYS A 313 -10.40 18.46 -3.83
N CYS A 314 -9.91 19.36 -2.98
CA CYS A 314 -10.38 20.72 -2.85
C CYS A 314 -9.32 21.67 -3.43
N TYR A 315 -9.57 22.16 -4.64
CA TYR A 315 -8.66 23.03 -5.38
C TYR A 315 -9.26 24.43 -5.56
N ASP A 316 -8.39 25.38 -5.84
CA ASP A 316 -8.78 26.74 -6.17
C ASP A 316 -9.67 26.76 -7.44
N GLY A 317 -10.59 27.72 -7.51
CA GLY A 317 -11.54 27.87 -8.62
C GLY A 317 -10.92 28.28 -9.96
N ASP A 318 -9.62 28.58 -9.98
CA ASP A 318 -8.96 29.12 -11.16
C ASP A 318 -8.62 28.04 -12.21
N ARG A 319 -7.95 28.46 -13.28
CA ARG A 319 -7.52 27.53 -14.34
C ARG A 319 -6.47 26.52 -13.84
N ALA A 320 -5.55 26.95 -12.96
CA ALA A 320 -4.49 26.09 -12.46
C ALA A 320 -5.06 24.98 -11.55
N GLY A 321 -6.01 25.32 -10.68
CA GLY A 321 -6.74 24.37 -9.84
C GLY A 321 -7.54 23.36 -10.66
N ARG A 322 -8.24 23.81 -11.72
CA ARG A 322 -8.91 22.89 -12.67
C ARG A 322 -7.94 21.96 -13.40
N ASP A 323 -6.79 22.45 -13.84
CA ASP A 323 -5.76 21.61 -14.48
C ASP A 323 -5.15 20.61 -13.48
N ALA A 324 -4.98 21.00 -12.22
CA ALA A 324 -4.54 20.10 -11.15
C ALA A 324 -5.57 19.02 -10.85
N ALA A 325 -6.85 19.39 -10.79
CA ALA A 325 -7.97 18.45 -10.64
C ALA A 325 -8.01 17.41 -11.74
N TRP A 326 -7.84 17.84 -12.99
CA TRP A 326 -7.82 16.93 -14.13
C TRP A 326 -6.65 15.93 -14.06
N ARG A 327 -5.45 16.40 -13.70
CA ARG A 327 -4.29 15.51 -13.48
C ARG A 327 -4.52 14.53 -12.34
N ALA A 328 -5.11 14.98 -11.23
CA ALA A 328 -5.45 14.11 -10.11
C ALA A 328 -6.50 13.06 -10.49
N LEU A 329 -7.51 13.44 -11.29
CA LEU A 329 -8.48 12.48 -11.85
C LEU A 329 -7.77 11.43 -12.68
N ASP A 330 -6.94 11.84 -13.64
CA ASP A 330 -6.27 10.92 -14.58
C ASP A 330 -5.34 9.93 -13.86
N ASN A 331 -4.59 10.43 -12.86
CA ASN A 331 -3.74 9.61 -12.00
C ASN A 331 -4.55 8.64 -11.12
N ALA A 332 -5.78 8.98 -10.78
CA ALA A 332 -6.63 8.16 -9.90
C ALA A 332 -7.33 7.03 -10.65
N LEU A 333 -7.63 7.17 -11.95
CA LEU A 333 -8.41 6.18 -12.71
C LEU A 333 -7.94 4.72 -12.52
N PRO A 334 -6.62 4.39 -12.55
CA PRO A 334 -6.15 3.02 -12.33
C PRO A 334 -6.40 2.48 -10.92
N LEU A 335 -6.63 3.36 -9.94
CA LEU A 335 -6.81 3.04 -8.53
C LEU A 335 -8.29 2.94 -8.11
N ILE A 336 -9.21 3.47 -8.93
CA ILE A 336 -10.64 3.47 -8.58
C ILE A 336 -11.23 2.08 -8.79
N GLN A 337 -11.55 1.42 -7.68
CA GLN A 337 -12.31 0.17 -7.63
C GLN A 337 -13.61 0.38 -6.85
N ASP A 338 -14.51 -0.60 -6.90
CA ASP A 338 -15.76 -0.54 -6.14
C ASP A 338 -15.47 -0.33 -4.63
N GLY A 339 -16.15 0.65 -4.03
CA GLY A 339 -15.96 1.03 -2.63
C GLY A 339 -14.96 2.17 -2.40
N TYR A 340 -14.21 2.61 -3.41
CA TYR A 340 -13.42 3.85 -3.37
C TYR A 340 -14.17 5.00 -4.06
N SER A 341 -14.03 6.20 -3.50
CA SER A 341 -14.65 7.41 -4.03
C SER A 341 -13.61 8.53 -4.13
N LEU A 342 -13.54 9.16 -5.31
CA LEU A 342 -12.84 10.42 -5.51
C LEU A 342 -13.85 11.49 -5.90
N LYS A 343 -13.79 12.63 -5.23
CA LYS A 343 -14.65 13.80 -5.47
C LYS A 343 -13.81 15.07 -5.62
N PHE A 344 -14.40 16.09 -6.21
CA PHE A 344 -13.74 17.36 -6.50
C PHE A 344 -14.59 18.54 -6.00
N VAL A 345 -13.95 19.47 -5.32
CA VAL A 345 -14.49 20.77 -4.94
C VAL A 345 -13.65 21.84 -5.62
N PHE A 346 -14.34 22.77 -6.27
CA PHE A 346 -13.74 23.99 -6.81
C PHE A 346 -14.28 25.17 -6.02
N LEU A 347 -13.39 25.88 -5.33
CA LEU A 347 -13.78 27.06 -4.57
C LEU A 347 -14.10 28.24 -5.51
N PRO A 348 -14.81 29.29 -5.05
CA PRO A 348 -14.98 30.51 -5.84
C PRO A 348 -13.65 31.14 -6.26
N ASP A 349 -13.64 31.87 -7.37
CA ASP A 349 -12.45 32.56 -7.86
C ASP A 349 -11.90 33.53 -6.79
N GLY A 350 -10.63 33.35 -6.42
CA GLY A 350 -9.94 34.18 -5.42
C GLY A 350 -10.02 33.66 -3.99
N GLU A 351 -10.76 32.57 -3.74
CA GLU A 351 -10.81 31.89 -2.45
C GLU A 351 -9.87 30.68 -2.41
N ASP A 352 -9.23 30.48 -1.25
CA ASP A 352 -8.51 29.26 -0.88
C ASP A 352 -9.17 28.62 0.37
N PRO A 353 -8.84 27.37 0.74
CA PRO A 353 -9.45 26.75 1.92
C PRO A 353 -9.18 27.52 3.22
N ASP A 354 -8.05 28.23 3.35
CA ASP A 354 -7.71 29.08 4.50
C ASP A 354 -8.64 30.31 4.59
N SER A 355 -8.86 31.05 3.50
CA SER A 355 -9.78 32.19 3.48
C SER A 355 -11.22 31.75 3.71
N MET A 356 -11.66 30.71 3.01
CA MET A 356 -13.04 30.25 3.07
C MET A 356 -13.44 29.79 4.47
N ILE A 357 -12.63 28.97 5.14
CA ILE A 357 -13.02 28.44 6.46
C ILE A 357 -12.97 29.52 7.55
N ARG A 358 -12.09 30.52 7.42
CA ARG A 358 -12.03 31.65 8.36
C ARG A 358 -13.25 32.55 8.23
N GLU A 359 -13.75 32.75 7.01
CA GLU A 359 -14.89 33.64 6.76
C GLU A 359 -16.24 32.96 7.02
N GLN A 360 -16.41 31.71 6.57
CA GLN A 360 -17.70 31.02 6.60
C GLN A 360 -17.82 29.98 7.73
N GLY A 361 -16.70 29.60 8.33
CA GLY A 361 -16.64 28.63 9.41
C GLY A 361 -16.74 27.16 8.96
N GLN A 362 -16.55 26.26 9.92
CA GLN A 362 -16.48 24.81 9.68
C GLN A 362 -17.75 24.27 9.00
N ALA A 363 -18.93 24.59 9.52
CA ALA A 363 -20.18 24.00 9.03
C ALA A 363 -20.45 24.34 7.55
N ALA A 364 -20.12 25.56 7.11
CA ALA A 364 -20.25 25.95 5.71
C ALA A 364 -19.25 25.20 4.83
N PHE A 365 -18.00 25.09 5.27
CA PHE A 365 -16.97 24.34 4.56
C PHE A 365 -17.33 22.86 4.41
N GLU A 366 -17.80 22.23 5.48
CA GLU A 366 -18.31 20.84 5.50
C GLU A 366 -19.46 20.64 4.49
N SER A 367 -20.41 21.59 4.45
CA SER A 367 -21.50 21.56 3.48
C SER A 367 -21.01 21.65 2.03
N ILE A 368 -19.90 22.34 1.76
CA ILE A 368 -19.30 22.40 0.42
C ILE A 368 -18.68 21.04 0.07
N LEU A 369 -17.95 20.42 1.01
CA LEU A 369 -17.36 19.09 0.83
C LEU A 369 -18.42 18.00 0.60
N ASP A 370 -19.55 18.07 1.29
CA ASP A 370 -20.64 17.10 1.14
C ASP A 370 -21.31 17.18 -0.24
N ASN A 371 -21.24 18.35 -0.90
CA ASN A 371 -21.72 18.57 -2.27
C ASN A 371 -20.61 18.41 -3.34
N ALA A 372 -19.46 17.84 -2.98
CA ALA A 372 -18.34 17.66 -3.90
C ALA A 372 -18.73 16.84 -5.14
N THR A 373 -18.29 17.29 -6.31
CA THR A 373 -18.56 16.68 -7.61
C THR A 373 -17.87 15.31 -7.71
N PRO A 374 -18.61 14.20 -7.89
CA PRO A 374 -17.99 12.88 -8.05
C PRO A 374 -17.08 12.79 -9.29
N LEU A 375 -16.04 11.95 -9.24
CA LEU A 375 -15.12 11.71 -10.35
C LEU A 375 -15.83 11.42 -11.67
N SER A 376 -16.88 10.60 -11.66
CA SER A 376 -17.62 10.29 -12.87
C SER A 376 -18.32 11.51 -13.44
N GLN A 377 -18.93 12.36 -12.61
CA GLN A 377 -19.55 13.60 -13.08
C GLN A 377 -18.50 14.56 -13.63
N PHE A 378 -17.40 14.78 -12.91
CA PHE A 378 -16.33 15.67 -13.35
C PHE A 378 -15.68 15.21 -14.67
N LEU A 379 -15.47 13.90 -14.83
CA LEU A 379 -15.00 13.30 -16.10
C LEU A 379 -15.94 13.64 -17.27
N PHE A 380 -17.25 13.50 -17.06
CA PHE A 380 -18.23 13.81 -18.11
C PHE A 380 -18.25 15.28 -18.45
N GLU A 381 -18.35 16.15 -17.44
CA GLU A 381 -18.40 17.59 -17.64
C GLU A 381 -17.16 18.07 -18.41
N HIS A 382 -15.96 17.61 -18.03
CA HIS A 382 -14.73 18.02 -18.68
C HIS A 382 -14.66 17.59 -20.16
N LEU A 383 -14.98 16.33 -20.46
CA LEU A 383 -14.88 15.80 -21.84
C LEU A 383 -15.97 16.30 -22.76
N LEU A 384 -17.18 16.55 -22.24
CA LEU A 384 -18.31 16.98 -23.05
C LEU A 384 -18.34 18.48 -23.31
N ASN A 385 -17.70 19.31 -22.47
CA ASN A 385 -17.73 20.77 -22.61
C ASN A 385 -17.17 21.29 -23.95
N GLN A 386 -16.35 20.49 -24.64
CA GLN A 386 -15.75 20.86 -25.93
C GLN A 386 -16.39 20.15 -27.14
N ILE A 387 -17.48 19.40 -26.94
CA ILE A 387 -18.06 18.53 -27.97
C ILE A 387 -19.54 18.89 -28.19
N ASP A 388 -19.90 19.17 -29.45
CA ASP A 388 -21.30 19.40 -29.83
C ASP A 388 -22.09 18.08 -29.85
N MET A 389 -22.76 17.80 -28.75
CA MET A 389 -23.57 16.58 -28.55
C MET A 389 -24.84 16.50 -29.41
N SER A 390 -25.20 17.57 -30.12
CA SER A 390 -26.37 17.59 -31.00
C SER A 390 -26.13 16.91 -32.36
N SER A 391 -24.87 16.82 -32.80
CA SER A 391 -24.48 16.22 -34.08
C SER A 391 -24.07 14.74 -33.95
N PRO A 392 -24.32 13.89 -34.97
CA PRO A 392 -23.77 12.54 -35.03
C PRO A 392 -22.24 12.50 -34.93
N GLU A 393 -21.56 13.46 -35.56
CA GLU A 393 -20.11 13.62 -35.54
C GLU A 393 -19.61 13.89 -34.11
N GLY A 394 -20.26 14.81 -33.38
CA GLY A 394 -19.91 15.09 -32.00
C GLY A 394 -20.16 13.90 -31.07
N LYS A 395 -21.25 13.15 -31.26
CA LYS A 395 -21.49 11.89 -30.52
C LYS A 395 -20.36 10.87 -30.78
N GLY A 396 -19.90 10.74 -32.02
CA GLY A 396 -18.76 9.89 -32.37
C GLY A 396 -17.44 10.36 -31.75
N ALA A 397 -17.18 11.67 -31.76
CA ALA A 397 -16.00 12.27 -31.15
C ALA A 397 -15.96 12.06 -29.63
N ALA A 398 -17.10 12.17 -28.96
CA ALA A 398 -17.20 11.92 -27.53
C ALA A 398 -16.81 10.48 -27.17
N VAL A 399 -17.33 9.46 -27.87
CA VAL A 399 -16.95 8.05 -27.63
C VAL A 399 -15.43 7.87 -27.69
N SER A 400 -14.78 8.43 -28.71
CA SER A 400 -13.32 8.40 -28.86
C SER A 400 -12.59 9.14 -27.72
N ALA A 401 -13.15 10.24 -27.22
CA ALA A 401 -12.57 11.01 -26.12
C ALA A 401 -12.62 10.29 -24.77
N PHE A 402 -13.68 9.51 -24.48
CA PHE A 402 -13.79 8.74 -23.23
C PHE A 402 -12.95 7.45 -23.24
N GLN A 403 -12.72 6.84 -24.42
CA GLN A 403 -12.01 5.57 -24.55
C GLN A 403 -10.68 5.48 -23.79
N PRO A 404 -9.74 6.45 -23.87
CA PRO A 404 -8.46 6.35 -23.16
C PRO A 404 -8.62 6.36 -21.62
N TYR A 405 -9.66 7.02 -21.09
CA TYR A 405 -9.90 7.09 -19.65
C TYR A 405 -10.62 5.84 -19.14
N LEU A 406 -11.59 5.31 -19.92
CA LEU A 406 -12.26 4.05 -19.62
C LEU A 406 -11.30 2.86 -19.62
N ALA A 407 -10.28 2.89 -20.48
CA ALA A 407 -9.24 1.87 -20.52
C ALA A 407 -8.36 1.85 -19.26
N LYS A 408 -8.20 2.98 -18.57
CA LYS A 408 -7.46 3.08 -17.30
C LYS A 408 -8.25 2.55 -16.11
N LEU A 409 -9.59 2.59 -16.15
CA LEU A 409 -10.43 2.09 -15.08
C LEU A 409 -10.38 0.56 -14.98
N PRO A 410 -10.12 -0.01 -13.79
CA PRO A 410 -10.33 -1.42 -13.50
C PRO A 410 -11.77 -1.86 -13.78
N ASP A 411 -11.95 -3.13 -14.11
CA ASP A 411 -13.29 -3.71 -14.26
C ASP A 411 -14.03 -3.65 -12.92
N SER A 412 -15.14 -2.90 -12.91
CA SER A 412 -15.88 -2.50 -11.71
C SER A 412 -17.31 -2.13 -12.07
N ASN A 413 -18.22 -2.15 -11.09
CA ASN A 413 -19.59 -1.69 -11.30
C ASN A 413 -19.62 -0.20 -11.67
N LEU A 414 -18.68 0.59 -11.16
CA LEU A 414 -18.54 2.00 -11.56
C LEU A 414 -18.23 2.15 -13.06
N LYS A 415 -17.29 1.36 -13.59
CA LYS A 415 -16.95 1.38 -15.02
C LYS A 415 -18.17 1.03 -15.87
N ASP A 416 -18.91 -0.03 -15.50
CA ASP A 416 -20.14 -0.42 -16.18
C ASP A 416 -21.21 0.67 -16.13
N ALA A 417 -21.38 1.34 -14.98
CA ALA A 417 -22.31 2.45 -14.81
C ALA A 417 -21.93 3.67 -15.67
N ILE A 418 -20.64 4.01 -15.76
CA ILE A 418 -20.13 5.07 -16.64
C ILE A 418 -20.42 4.73 -18.09
N VAL A 419 -20.10 3.50 -18.54
CA VAL A 419 -20.34 3.06 -19.92
C VAL A 419 -21.84 3.07 -20.25
N THR A 420 -22.69 2.63 -19.33
CA THR A 420 -24.15 2.67 -19.49
C THR A 420 -24.67 4.11 -19.62
N LYS A 421 -24.19 5.02 -18.76
CA LYS A 421 -24.57 6.44 -18.80
C LYS A 421 -24.14 7.08 -20.12
N LEU A 422 -22.93 6.77 -20.61
CA LEU A 422 -22.44 7.20 -21.91
C LEU A 422 -23.38 6.72 -23.02
N ALA A 423 -23.65 5.42 -23.09
CA ALA A 423 -24.50 4.85 -24.14
C ALA A 423 -25.91 5.46 -24.18
N ASN A 424 -26.52 5.72 -23.02
CA ASN A 424 -27.82 6.39 -22.91
C ASN A 424 -27.77 7.83 -23.46
N GLN A 425 -26.72 8.61 -23.13
CA GLN A 425 -26.56 9.98 -23.65
C GLN A 425 -26.30 10.03 -25.16
N PHE A 426 -25.64 9.02 -25.73
CA PHE A 426 -25.33 8.96 -27.16
C PHE A 426 -26.45 8.36 -28.02
N GLY A 427 -27.59 7.97 -27.43
CA GLY A 427 -28.75 7.45 -28.17
C GLY A 427 -28.57 6.02 -28.67
N ALA A 428 -27.71 5.22 -28.01
CA ALA A 428 -27.62 3.78 -28.25
C ALA A 428 -28.83 3.07 -27.64
N SER A 429 -30.03 3.30 -28.19
CA SER A 429 -31.29 2.72 -27.72
C SER A 429 -31.39 1.21 -27.95
N ASN A 430 -30.44 0.63 -28.70
CA ASN A 430 -30.39 -0.79 -29.01
C ASN A 430 -29.28 -1.51 -28.24
N GLU A 431 -29.68 -2.60 -27.57
CA GLU A 431 -28.82 -3.54 -26.81
C GLU A 431 -27.59 -4.01 -27.61
N MET A 432 -27.68 -4.04 -28.95
CA MET A 432 -26.59 -4.40 -29.87
C MET A 432 -25.51 -3.32 -30.01
N GLN A 433 -25.88 -2.03 -29.97
CA GLN A 433 -24.91 -0.92 -29.98
C GLN A 433 -24.23 -0.78 -28.63
N LEU A 434 -24.98 -0.98 -27.53
CA LEU A 434 -24.44 -1.14 -26.18
C LEU A 434 -23.42 -2.29 -26.12
N LYS A 435 -23.75 -3.47 -26.64
CA LYS A 435 -22.79 -4.59 -26.75
C LYS A 435 -21.59 -4.29 -27.64
N LYS A 436 -21.75 -3.51 -28.71
CA LYS A 436 -20.63 -3.05 -29.57
C LYS A 436 -19.74 -2.04 -28.86
N LEU A 437 -20.30 -1.09 -28.12
CA LEU A 437 -19.57 -0.14 -27.30
C LEU A 437 -18.86 -0.87 -26.15
N HIS A 438 -19.55 -1.73 -25.40
CA HIS A 438 -18.95 -2.61 -24.40
C HIS A 438 -17.82 -3.44 -25.00
N LYS A 439 -17.99 -4.08 -26.18
CA LYS A 439 -16.90 -4.79 -26.87
C LYS A 439 -15.76 -3.86 -27.30
N SER A 440 -16.06 -2.67 -27.79
CA SER A 440 -15.06 -1.66 -28.17
C SER A 440 -14.27 -1.16 -26.96
N PHE A 441 -14.88 -1.13 -25.78
CA PHE A 441 -14.26 -0.75 -24.51
C PHE A 441 -13.62 -1.94 -23.76
N ALA A 442 -14.05 -3.18 -24.02
CA ALA A 442 -13.55 -4.42 -23.39
C ALA A 442 -12.42 -5.10 -24.17
N ASN A 443 -12.26 -4.83 -25.47
CA ASN A 443 -11.29 -5.49 -26.35
C ASN A 443 -9.80 -5.18 -26.08
N VAL A 444 -9.46 -4.48 -24.98
CA VAL A 444 -8.08 -4.39 -24.50
C VAL A 444 -7.81 -5.33 -23.32
N ALA A 445 -8.85 -5.86 -22.65
CA ALA A 445 -8.70 -6.67 -21.43
C ALA A 445 -9.22 -8.12 -21.53
N GLU A 446 -10.01 -8.48 -22.55
CA GLU A 446 -10.58 -9.83 -22.67
C GLU A 446 -9.57 -10.84 -23.23
N ASN A 447 -8.69 -11.31 -22.36
CA ASN A 447 -8.07 -12.63 -22.47
C ASN A 447 -8.00 -13.37 -21.13
N LYS A 448 -8.95 -13.14 -20.21
CA LYS A 448 -9.09 -13.96 -18.99
C LYS A 448 -10.55 -14.32 -18.69
N ALA A 449 -10.84 -15.62 -18.82
CA ALA A 449 -12.13 -16.23 -18.58
C ALA A 449 -12.58 -16.14 -17.11
N LYS A 450 -13.88 -15.88 -16.90
CA LYS A 450 -14.56 -15.90 -15.58
C LYS A 450 -14.55 -17.34 -15.01
N ALA A 451 -13.94 -17.52 -13.85
CA ALA A 451 -13.88 -18.81 -13.15
C ALA A 451 -15.17 -19.11 -12.35
N LYS A 452 -15.79 -20.27 -12.60
CA LYS A 452 -16.80 -20.88 -11.72
C LYS A 452 -16.15 -21.27 -10.38
N ARG A 453 -16.89 -21.20 -9.26
CA ARG A 453 -16.44 -21.67 -7.94
C ARG A 453 -15.93 -23.12 -8.07
N PRO A 454 -14.64 -23.40 -7.82
CA PRO A 454 -14.10 -24.72 -8.10
C PRO A 454 -14.50 -25.70 -6.99
N LYS A 455 -14.93 -26.90 -7.36
CA LYS A 455 -14.90 -28.07 -6.46
C LYS A 455 -13.45 -28.25 -6.01
N ILE A 456 -13.24 -28.54 -4.72
CA ILE A 456 -11.90 -28.85 -4.20
C ILE A 456 -11.41 -30.10 -4.92
N THR A 457 -10.32 -29.98 -5.65
CA THR A 457 -9.71 -31.12 -6.31
C THR A 457 -8.88 -31.92 -5.28
N PRO A 458 -8.72 -33.24 -5.47
CA PRO A 458 -7.86 -34.06 -4.61
C PRO A 458 -6.46 -33.45 -4.37
N VAL A 459 -5.82 -32.92 -5.42
CA VAL A 459 -4.51 -32.23 -5.32
C VAL A 459 -4.56 -30.98 -4.43
N ARG A 460 -5.65 -30.20 -4.49
CA ARG A 460 -5.82 -29.02 -3.63
C ARG A 460 -6.06 -29.40 -2.18
N LEU A 461 -6.78 -30.49 -1.94
CA LEU A 461 -6.97 -31.04 -0.60
C LEU A 461 -5.63 -31.53 -0.03
N ALA A 462 -4.83 -32.24 -0.81
CA ALA A 462 -3.48 -32.66 -0.39
C ALA A 462 -2.61 -31.46 -0.02
N ILE A 463 -2.57 -30.41 -0.86
CA ILE A 463 -1.82 -29.18 -0.56
C ILE A 463 -2.34 -28.51 0.72
N ALA A 464 -3.66 -28.41 0.91
CA ALA A 464 -4.24 -27.81 2.12
C ALA A 464 -3.85 -28.59 3.38
N LEU A 465 -3.97 -29.92 3.35
CA LEU A 465 -3.56 -30.79 4.46
C LEU A 465 -2.07 -30.66 4.78
N LEU A 466 -1.21 -30.61 3.77
CA LEU A 466 0.24 -30.45 3.99
C LEU A 466 0.59 -29.06 4.54
N LEU A 467 -0.12 -28.00 4.14
CA LEU A 467 0.07 -26.66 4.70
C LEU A 467 -0.35 -26.59 6.18
N GLU A 468 -1.42 -27.27 6.57
CA GLU A 468 -1.92 -27.31 7.95
C GLU A 468 -1.13 -28.27 8.84
N HIS A 469 -0.63 -29.37 8.26
CA HIS A 469 0.06 -30.44 8.96
C HIS A 469 1.38 -30.80 8.23
N PRO A 470 2.42 -29.94 8.31
CA PRO A 470 3.68 -30.18 7.59
C PRO A 470 4.42 -31.47 7.97
N HIS A 471 4.19 -31.98 9.19
CA HIS A 471 4.78 -33.22 9.71
C HIS A 471 4.36 -34.48 8.93
N ILE A 472 3.25 -34.44 8.18
CA ILE A 472 2.78 -35.55 7.32
C ILE A 472 3.88 -36.00 6.33
N VAL A 473 4.84 -35.13 6.01
CA VAL A 473 5.94 -35.48 5.14
C VAL A 473 6.85 -36.59 5.67
N GLU A 474 6.90 -36.80 6.99
CA GLU A 474 7.75 -37.79 7.65
C GLU A 474 7.24 -39.22 7.47
N ILE A 475 5.92 -39.39 7.33
CA ILE A 475 5.26 -40.68 7.14
C ILE A 475 5.17 -41.07 5.66
N LEU A 476 5.50 -40.16 4.74
CA LEU A 476 5.42 -40.42 3.32
C LEU A 476 6.53 -41.40 2.89
N PRO A 477 6.20 -42.49 2.17
CA PRO A 477 7.18 -43.24 1.38
C PRO A 477 7.87 -42.34 0.35
N ASP A 478 8.88 -42.85 -0.35
CA ASP A 478 9.67 -42.06 -1.31
C ASP A 478 8.80 -41.13 -2.20
N SER A 479 8.88 -39.82 -1.95
CA SER A 479 8.08 -38.81 -2.64
C SER A 479 8.55 -38.57 -4.08
N ALA A 480 9.70 -39.14 -4.47
CA ALA A 480 10.27 -38.96 -5.81
C ALA A 480 9.31 -39.45 -6.90
N ILE A 481 8.48 -40.45 -6.59
CA ILE A 481 7.48 -41.02 -7.51
C ILE A 481 6.44 -39.99 -7.97
N LEU A 482 6.16 -38.97 -7.16
CA LEU A 482 5.22 -37.90 -7.51
C LEU A 482 5.78 -36.93 -8.56
N ASN A 483 7.08 -36.96 -8.85
CA ASN A 483 7.69 -36.11 -9.88
C ASN A 483 7.31 -36.54 -11.30
N GLU A 484 6.87 -37.79 -11.48
CA GLU A 484 6.46 -38.32 -12.78
C GLU A 484 5.00 -37.99 -13.11
N LEU A 485 4.23 -37.52 -12.13
CA LEU A 485 2.82 -37.16 -12.29
C LEU A 485 2.67 -35.83 -13.04
N ASN A 486 2.08 -35.88 -14.23
CA ASN A 486 1.75 -34.68 -15.01
C ASN A 486 0.32 -34.17 -14.70
N MET A 487 0.03 -33.86 -13.42
CA MET A 487 -1.27 -33.33 -13.00
C MET A 487 -1.17 -31.85 -12.53
N PRO A 488 -2.17 -31.01 -12.83
CA PRO A 488 -2.19 -29.62 -12.36
C PRO A 488 -2.10 -29.52 -10.83
N GLY A 489 -1.09 -28.81 -10.33
CA GLY A 489 -0.84 -28.59 -8.90
C GLY A 489 0.19 -29.53 -8.27
N ILE A 490 0.53 -30.66 -8.91
CA ILE A 490 1.58 -31.57 -8.39
C ILE A 490 2.96 -30.90 -8.31
N PRO A 491 3.42 -30.07 -9.26
CA PRO A 491 4.69 -29.36 -9.11
C PRO A 491 4.77 -28.50 -7.85
N LEU A 492 3.64 -27.87 -7.47
CA LEU A 492 3.54 -27.07 -6.24
C LEU A 492 3.54 -27.98 -5.00
N LEU A 493 2.81 -29.10 -5.04
CA LEU A 493 2.82 -30.11 -3.97
C LEU A 493 4.23 -30.67 -3.74
N ASN A 494 4.97 -31.03 -4.79
CA ASN A 494 6.35 -31.52 -4.69
C ASN A 494 7.30 -30.46 -4.13
N THR A 495 7.12 -29.20 -4.51
CA THR A 495 7.89 -28.08 -3.94
C THR A 495 7.63 -27.95 -2.43
N LEU A 496 6.37 -28.05 -2.00
CA LEU A 496 6.02 -28.03 -0.58
C LEU A 496 6.56 -29.25 0.17
N LEU A 497 6.43 -30.45 -0.40
CA LEU A 497 6.97 -31.68 0.20
C LEU A 497 8.49 -31.57 0.38
N ALA A 498 9.22 -31.10 -0.62
CA ALA A 498 10.66 -30.88 -0.52
C ALA A 498 11.01 -29.86 0.58
N LEU A 499 10.24 -28.78 0.69
CA LEU A 499 10.44 -27.77 1.72
C LEU A 499 10.17 -28.32 3.13
N CYS A 500 9.10 -29.10 3.31
CA CYS A 500 8.78 -29.73 4.60
C CYS A 500 9.85 -30.77 4.96
N LYS A 501 10.37 -31.55 4.00
CA LYS A 501 11.49 -32.50 4.25
C LYS A 501 12.77 -31.79 4.68
N GLN A 502 13.08 -30.65 4.07
CA GLN A 502 14.26 -29.85 4.42
C GLN A 502 14.12 -29.22 5.81
N ASN A 503 12.89 -28.89 6.22
CA ASN A 503 12.58 -28.20 7.46
C ASN A 503 11.48 -28.94 8.26
N PRO A 504 11.79 -30.02 8.98
CA PRO A 504 10.78 -30.86 9.64
C PRO A 504 9.91 -30.14 10.68
N LYS A 505 10.37 -29.02 11.22
CA LYS A 505 9.65 -28.20 12.22
C LYS A 505 8.91 -27.01 11.61
N VAL A 506 8.81 -26.92 10.29
CA VAL A 506 8.16 -25.79 9.62
C VAL A 506 6.67 -25.74 9.97
N ASN A 507 6.13 -24.55 10.21
CA ASN A 507 4.72 -24.32 10.44
C ASN A 507 4.03 -23.62 9.25
N SER A 508 2.70 -23.52 9.28
CA SER A 508 1.93 -22.90 8.20
C SER A 508 2.33 -21.46 7.92
N ALA A 509 2.62 -20.66 8.96
CA ALA A 509 3.02 -19.26 8.81
C ALA A 509 4.36 -19.10 8.07
N GLN A 510 5.34 -19.95 8.38
CA GLN A 510 6.64 -20.01 7.71
C GLN A 510 6.51 -20.49 6.26
N LEU A 511 5.65 -21.49 6.01
CA LEU A 511 5.36 -21.95 4.64
C LEU A 511 4.76 -20.84 3.79
N ILE A 512 3.78 -20.07 4.30
CA ILE A 512 3.20 -18.94 3.55
C ILE A 512 4.24 -17.84 3.31
N GLU A 513 5.04 -17.52 4.33
CA GLU A 513 6.13 -16.54 4.22
C GLU A 513 7.15 -16.95 3.16
N HIS A 514 7.44 -18.24 3.04
CA HIS A 514 8.37 -18.78 2.04
C HIS A 514 7.97 -18.37 0.61
N PHE A 515 6.69 -18.25 0.31
CA PHE A 515 6.20 -17.89 -1.01
C PHE A 515 5.75 -16.41 -1.12
N ARG A 516 6.17 -15.55 -0.17
CA ARG A 516 5.84 -14.12 -0.22
C ARG A 516 6.26 -13.50 -1.56
N GLY A 517 5.34 -12.74 -2.16
CA GLY A 517 5.54 -12.08 -3.45
C GLY A 517 5.47 -12.98 -4.68
N GLN A 518 5.30 -14.30 -4.51
CA GLN A 518 5.18 -15.25 -5.61
C GLN A 518 3.70 -15.55 -5.92
N GLU A 519 3.39 -15.87 -7.18
CA GLU A 519 2.04 -16.29 -7.59
C GLU A 519 1.57 -17.56 -6.87
N ALA A 520 2.50 -18.48 -6.58
CA ALA A 520 2.23 -19.68 -5.78
C ALA A 520 1.74 -19.31 -4.37
N GLY A 521 2.35 -18.31 -3.72
CA GLY A 521 1.96 -17.86 -2.38
C GLY A 521 0.49 -17.45 -2.31
N LYS A 522 0.01 -16.68 -3.30
CA LYS A 522 -1.41 -16.29 -3.38
C LYS A 522 -2.36 -17.49 -3.45
N GLN A 523 -1.94 -18.59 -4.08
CA GLN A 523 -2.73 -19.82 -4.18
C GLN A 523 -2.71 -20.59 -2.86
N LEU A 524 -1.52 -20.73 -2.25
CA LEU A 524 -1.35 -21.41 -0.96
C LEU A 524 -2.15 -20.73 0.14
N THR A 525 -2.14 -19.40 0.19
CA THR A 525 -2.88 -18.68 1.23
C THR A 525 -4.39 -18.88 1.11
N LYS A 526 -4.92 -18.93 -0.12
CA LYS A 526 -6.34 -19.27 -0.37
C LYS A 526 -6.67 -20.70 0.08
N LEU A 527 -5.74 -21.64 -0.11
CA LEU A 527 -5.94 -23.03 0.31
C LEU A 527 -5.88 -23.18 1.84
N LEU A 528 -5.03 -22.41 2.53
CA LEU A 528 -4.96 -22.42 4.00
C LEU A 528 -6.23 -21.86 4.68
N CYS A 529 -6.97 -21.00 3.97
CA CYS A 529 -8.24 -20.45 4.42
C CYS A 529 -9.43 -21.40 4.16
N LEU A 530 -9.21 -22.54 3.51
CA LEU A 530 -10.26 -23.43 3.06
C LEU A 530 -10.70 -24.37 4.19
N GLU A 531 -12.00 -24.40 4.48
CA GLU A 531 -12.57 -25.39 5.40
C GLU A 531 -12.77 -26.72 4.67
N HIS A 532 -11.83 -27.66 4.84
CA HIS A 532 -11.87 -28.97 4.19
C HIS A 532 -12.57 -30.07 5.02
N HIS A 533 -12.97 -29.78 6.27
CA HIS A 533 -13.66 -30.70 7.18
C HIS A 533 -12.95 -32.04 7.47
N VAL A 534 -11.62 -32.10 7.28
CA VAL A 534 -10.81 -33.25 7.74
C VAL A 534 -10.34 -32.92 9.15
N GLU A 535 -10.64 -33.81 10.10
CA GLU A 535 -10.16 -33.67 11.48
C GLU A 535 -8.66 -33.94 11.55
N ALA A 536 -7.96 -33.25 12.45
CA ALA A 536 -6.50 -33.34 12.57
C ALA A 536 -5.99 -34.78 12.77
N GLU A 537 -6.74 -35.60 13.51
CA GLU A 537 -6.42 -37.02 13.77
C GLU A 537 -6.49 -37.89 12.49
N ASN A 538 -7.24 -37.45 11.48
CA ASN A 538 -7.43 -38.14 10.20
C ASN A 538 -6.61 -37.51 9.06
N ALA A 539 -5.84 -36.44 9.32
CA ALA A 539 -5.13 -35.70 8.30
C ALA A 539 -4.04 -36.56 7.62
N GLU A 540 -3.30 -37.34 8.42
CA GLU A 540 -2.27 -38.27 7.95
C GLU A 540 -2.84 -39.34 7.00
N SER A 541 -3.86 -40.08 7.45
CA SER A 541 -4.47 -41.15 6.65
C SER A 541 -5.10 -40.62 5.37
N MET A 542 -5.85 -39.51 5.47
CA MET A 542 -6.46 -38.86 4.29
C MET A 542 -5.41 -38.40 3.28
N PHE A 543 -4.28 -37.86 3.76
CA PHE A 543 -3.20 -37.45 2.86
C PHE A 543 -2.59 -38.67 2.14
N LEU A 544 -2.33 -39.76 2.85
CA LEU A 544 -1.80 -41.00 2.25
C LEU A 544 -2.78 -41.58 1.21
N ASP A 545 -4.08 -41.62 1.51
CA ASP A 545 -5.12 -42.07 0.57
C ASP A 545 -5.15 -41.23 -0.72
N LEU A 546 -4.94 -39.92 -0.60
CA LEU A 546 -4.85 -39.02 -1.76
C LEU A 546 -3.62 -39.32 -2.62
N ILE A 547 -2.48 -39.58 -1.99
CA ILE A 547 -1.23 -39.91 -2.68
C ILE A 547 -1.36 -41.27 -3.39
N GLU A 548 -1.91 -42.28 -2.74
CA GLU A 548 -2.20 -43.58 -3.35
C GLU A 548 -3.11 -43.43 -4.57
N ASN A 549 -4.17 -42.62 -4.46
CA ASN A 549 -5.06 -42.33 -5.57
C ASN A 549 -4.32 -41.69 -6.75
N PHE A 550 -3.41 -40.73 -6.50
CA PHE A 550 -2.63 -40.10 -7.58
C PHE A 550 -1.76 -41.12 -8.32
N LEU A 551 -1.15 -42.05 -7.59
CA LEU A 551 -0.33 -43.11 -8.17
C LEU A 551 -1.16 -44.09 -9.01
N ASN A 552 -2.31 -44.51 -8.51
CA ASN A 552 -3.22 -45.38 -9.25
C ASN A 552 -3.67 -44.74 -10.57
N VAL A 553 -4.05 -43.46 -10.54
CA VAL A 553 -4.43 -42.71 -11.75
C VAL A 553 -3.28 -42.63 -12.76
N PHE A 554 -2.04 -42.50 -12.29
CA PHE A 554 -0.87 -42.48 -13.16
C PHE A 554 -0.57 -43.84 -13.79
N ILE A 555 -0.63 -44.91 -12.99
CA ILE A 555 -0.44 -46.28 -13.48
C ILE A 555 -1.46 -46.59 -14.58
N GLU A 556 -2.73 -46.22 -14.37
CA GLU A 556 -3.80 -46.38 -15.37
C GLU A 556 -3.48 -45.60 -16.66
N GLN A 557 -3.19 -44.30 -16.56
CA GLN A 557 -2.90 -43.46 -17.73
C GLN A 557 -1.64 -43.89 -18.49
N ARG A 558 -0.59 -44.30 -17.76
CA ARG A 558 0.66 -44.73 -18.38
C ARG A 558 0.52 -46.07 -19.07
N THR A 559 -0.22 -46.99 -18.46
CA THR A 559 -0.62 -48.26 -19.08
C THR A 559 -1.40 -48.02 -20.37
N GLU A 560 -2.41 -47.13 -20.36
CA GLU A 560 -3.18 -46.78 -21.55
C GLU A 560 -2.31 -46.19 -22.66
N GLN A 561 -1.43 -45.25 -22.34
CA GLN A 561 -0.50 -44.64 -23.30
C GLN A 561 0.44 -45.66 -23.95
N LEU A 562 1.00 -46.57 -23.15
CA LEU A 562 1.89 -47.62 -23.66
C LEU A 562 1.13 -48.60 -24.55
N LEU A 563 -0.11 -48.99 -24.19
CA LEU A 563 -0.97 -49.82 -25.02
C LEU A 563 -1.35 -49.14 -26.34
N GLU A 564 -1.66 -47.84 -26.34
CA GLU A 564 -1.95 -47.08 -27.56
C GLU A 564 -0.72 -46.94 -28.46
N LYS A 565 0.46 -46.71 -27.86
CA LYS A 565 1.73 -46.64 -28.58
C LYS A 565 2.11 -48.00 -29.19
N GLU A 566 1.87 -49.10 -28.48
CA GLU A 566 2.07 -50.44 -28.99
C GLU A 566 1.22 -50.70 -30.24
N ARG A 567 -0.05 -50.28 -30.23
CA ARG A 567 -0.99 -50.44 -31.35
C ARG A 567 -0.62 -49.61 -32.58
N SER A 568 0.07 -48.49 -32.41
CA SER A 568 0.32 -47.52 -33.49
C SER A 568 1.71 -47.66 -34.13
N ILE A 569 2.76 -47.68 -33.32
CA ILE A 569 4.16 -47.57 -33.78
C ILE A 569 5.06 -48.68 -33.21
N GLY A 570 4.54 -49.46 -32.25
CA GLY A 570 5.27 -50.49 -31.53
C GLY A 570 6.08 -49.93 -30.33
N LEU A 571 6.23 -50.76 -29.29
CA LEU A 571 7.01 -50.43 -28.10
C LEU A 571 8.47 -50.86 -28.22
N THR A 572 9.36 -50.05 -27.65
CA THR A 572 10.76 -50.41 -27.42
C THR A 572 10.88 -51.53 -26.38
N LEU A 573 12.04 -52.19 -26.32
CA LEU A 573 12.31 -53.26 -25.34
C LEU A 573 12.15 -52.78 -23.89
N THR A 574 12.57 -51.54 -23.61
CA THR A 574 12.42 -50.86 -22.32
C THR A 574 10.96 -50.57 -21.99
N GLU A 575 10.17 -50.11 -22.95
CA GLU A 575 8.75 -49.81 -22.75
C GLU A 575 7.89 -51.07 -22.58
N LYS A 576 8.29 -52.19 -23.20
CA LYS A 576 7.65 -53.49 -22.98
C LYS A 576 7.89 -54.01 -21.56
N GLN A 577 9.11 -53.81 -21.05
CA GLN A 577 9.43 -54.14 -19.66
C GLN A 577 8.67 -53.24 -18.68
N GLU A 578 8.56 -51.94 -18.99
CA GLU A 578 7.77 -50.97 -18.23
C GLU A 578 6.28 -51.36 -18.19
N LEU A 579 5.67 -51.65 -19.34
CA LEU A 579 4.26 -52.07 -19.42
C LEU A 579 4.00 -53.37 -18.65
N HIS A 580 4.91 -54.35 -18.74
CA HIS A 580 4.80 -55.58 -17.94
C HIS A 580 4.88 -55.27 -16.44
N GLY A 581 5.76 -54.36 -16.02
CA GLY A 581 5.86 -53.90 -14.64
C GLY A 581 4.56 -53.26 -14.13
N LEU A 582 3.99 -52.34 -14.91
CA LEU A 582 2.75 -51.62 -14.57
C LEU A 582 1.51 -52.52 -14.53
N LEU A 583 1.45 -53.59 -15.34
CA LEU A 583 0.36 -54.58 -15.30
C LEU A 583 0.49 -55.59 -14.14
N SER A 584 1.64 -55.63 -13.49
CA SER A 584 1.93 -56.53 -12.37
C SER A 584 1.97 -55.84 -11.00
N ALA A 585 1.92 -54.50 -11.00
CA ALA A 585 1.75 -53.63 -9.83
C ALA A 585 0.27 -53.47 -9.51
#